data_AF-A0A9D6YBS2-F1
#
_entry.id   AF-A0A9D6YBS2-F1
#
_cell.length_a   1.000
_cell.length_b   1.000
_cell.length_c   1.000
_cell.angle_alpha   90.00
_cell.angle_beta   90.00
_cell.angle_gamma   90.00
#
_symmetry.space_group_name_H-M   'P 1'
#
loop_
_entity.id
_entity.type
_entity.pdbx_description
1 polymer ?
#
loop_
_entity_poly.entity_id
_entity_poly.type
_entity_poly.pdbx_seq_one_letter_code
_entity_poly.pdbx_strand_id
1 'polypeptide(L)'
;MRIILILTLALGGAAPAAAQPGRQTPADPAANRDAREKRDQPAPRAPAGIHHRIVSNPDDTYRVQLPRAVLNRSITIANVGADPVVNPRLIANGRRNWFSTADILAGIVTPGMSDRDKALAIWRFLVDNRYHDAPAHQDIEMHDPVRFLNVYGYGFCDDSATNFMVLAGQAGLKARVWGLSGHVVPEAWFEGGWRMLDPDGKIYYLEDDGHAIAGVKTLEQRPDLIHKYPSPYYTNAEKLIAIYCSADDNKLAEGYRKRSEAVHTMAFTLRPGESLTRHHDNWGVYFTSHSSAREPRNTAREHFGNGTFAFAPVFENDIFRKGADSVSNLRAERAGDTWVLASDHGEGSLVYRFASPYPYLDGWVKIAGHGRVALAFSETGDTWSEIWTSVPGAKVDTTVRLGGYFRTRTGRPTYAYRLKLTLDGQV
;
A
#
# COMPACT_ATOMS: atom_id res chain seq x y z
N MET A 1 -39.34 -12.37 1.26
CA MET A 1 -38.46 -11.74 0.24
C MET A 1 -37.08 -12.37 0.37
N ARG A 2 -36.48 -12.90 -0.70
CA ARG A 2 -35.28 -13.75 -0.63
C ARG A 2 -34.10 -13.08 -1.35
N ILE A 3 -33.02 -12.76 -0.65
CA ILE A 3 -31.81 -12.08 -1.16
C ILE A 3 -30.54 -12.86 -0.83
N ILE A 4 -29.87 -13.41 -1.84
CA ILE A 4 -28.55 -14.03 -1.73
C ILE A 4 -27.50 -12.93 -1.93
N LEU A 5 -26.94 -12.41 -0.84
CA LEU A 5 -25.88 -11.42 -0.92
C LEU A 5 -24.50 -12.12 -1.03
N ILE A 6 -24.01 -12.31 -2.25
CA ILE A 6 -22.62 -12.67 -2.49
C ILE A 6 -21.84 -11.37 -2.70
N LEU A 7 -21.33 -10.80 -1.62
CA LEU A 7 -20.39 -9.69 -1.73
C LEU A 7 -19.04 -10.30 -2.20
N THR A 8 -18.44 -9.77 -3.27
CA THR A 8 -17.15 -10.24 -3.78
C THR A 8 -16.42 -9.06 -4.40
N LEU A 9 -15.30 -8.68 -3.79
CA LEU A 9 -14.40 -7.59 -4.22
C LEU A 9 -13.10 -8.18 -4.82
N ALA A 10 -13.17 -8.86 -5.96
CA ALA A 10 -12.11 -9.21 -6.93
C ALA A 10 -11.93 -8.31 -8.21
N LEU A 11 -10.94 -7.40 -8.27
CA LEU A 11 -10.79 -6.43 -9.38
C LEU A 11 -10.69 -7.17 -10.73
N GLY A 12 -11.56 -6.83 -11.68
CA GLY A 12 -11.62 -7.44 -12.99
C GLY A 12 -11.54 -6.40 -14.08
N GLY A 13 -10.37 -6.30 -14.71
CA GLY A 13 -10.21 -5.64 -16.00
C GLY A 13 -10.94 -6.45 -17.07
N ALA A 14 -11.86 -5.80 -17.79
CA ALA A 14 -12.47 -6.38 -18.98
C ALA A 14 -11.42 -6.52 -20.08
N ALA A 15 -11.31 -7.71 -20.69
CA ALA A 15 -10.64 -7.84 -21.97
C ALA A 15 -11.41 -6.99 -23.02
N PRO A 16 -10.72 -6.19 -23.86
CA PRO A 16 -11.42 -5.43 -24.88
C PRO A 16 -12.02 -6.35 -25.95
N ALA A 17 -13.25 -6.06 -26.34
CA ALA A 17 -13.90 -6.63 -27.51
C ALA A 17 -13.07 -6.34 -28.78
N ALA A 18 -13.00 -7.33 -29.67
CA ALA A 18 -12.29 -7.22 -30.93
C ALA A 18 -12.89 -6.10 -31.80
N ALA A 19 -12.12 -5.03 -32.01
CA ALA A 19 -12.39 -4.06 -33.07
C ALA A 19 -11.79 -4.57 -34.39
N GLN A 20 -12.57 -4.50 -35.46
CA GLN A 20 -12.16 -4.81 -36.84
C GLN A 20 -11.05 -3.85 -37.33
N PRO A 21 -10.19 -4.29 -38.29
CA PRO A 21 -8.90 -3.65 -38.55
C PRO A 21 -9.02 -2.39 -39.40
N GLY A 22 -8.70 -1.24 -38.80
CA GLY A 22 -8.29 -0.03 -39.51
C GLY A 22 -6.77 0.02 -39.69
N ARG A 23 -6.32 0.41 -40.89
CA ARG A 23 -4.94 0.47 -41.42
C ARG A 23 -3.80 0.56 -40.38
N GLN A 24 -2.90 -0.42 -40.44
CA GLN A 24 -1.63 -0.50 -39.71
C GLN A 24 -0.62 0.54 -40.20
N THR A 25 -0.08 1.33 -39.26
CA THR A 25 1.30 1.83 -39.33
C THR A 25 2.26 0.73 -38.87
N PRO A 26 3.52 0.66 -39.35
CA PRO A 26 4.41 -0.47 -39.06
C PRO A 26 4.82 -0.46 -37.59
N ALA A 27 4.62 -1.59 -36.91
CA ALA A 27 4.97 -1.79 -35.51
C ALA A 27 6.47 -2.12 -35.33
N ASP A 28 7.02 -1.66 -34.21
CA ASP A 28 8.37 -1.94 -33.72
C ASP A 28 8.59 -3.46 -33.49
N PRO A 29 9.63 -4.07 -34.10
CA PRO A 29 9.94 -5.50 -33.93
C PRO A 29 10.21 -5.94 -32.48
N ALA A 30 10.62 -5.02 -31.59
CA ALA A 30 10.91 -5.35 -30.19
C ALA A 30 9.64 -5.64 -29.37
N ALA A 31 8.54 -4.92 -29.63
CA ALA A 31 7.28 -5.10 -28.92
C ALA A 31 6.60 -6.46 -29.22
N ASN A 32 6.90 -7.06 -30.37
CA ASN A 32 6.28 -8.30 -30.82
C ASN A 32 6.95 -9.57 -30.25
N ARG A 33 8.18 -9.46 -29.73
CA ARG A 33 8.85 -10.55 -29.00
C ARG A 33 8.30 -10.69 -27.57
N ASP A 34 8.14 -9.58 -26.84
CA ASP A 34 7.59 -9.57 -25.47
C ASP A 34 6.14 -10.06 -25.41
N ALA A 35 5.34 -9.78 -26.45
CA ALA A 35 3.96 -10.24 -26.55
C ALA A 35 3.84 -11.75 -26.82
N ARG A 36 4.81 -12.36 -27.51
CA ARG A 36 4.88 -13.81 -27.75
C ARG A 36 5.36 -14.56 -26.51
N GLU A 37 6.35 -14.04 -25.77
CA GLU A 37 6.84 -14.68 -24.55
C GLU A 37 5.81 -14.68 -23.40
N LYS A 38 4.86 -13.72 -23.38
CA LYS A 38 3.74 -13.75 -22.43
C LYS A 38 2.66 -14.80 -22.74
N ARG A 39 2.55 -15.27 -24.00
CA ARG A 39 1.53 -16.26 -24.42
C ARG A 39 1.93 -17.73 -24.18
N ASP A 40 3.23 -18.02 -24.07
CA ASP A 40 3.75 -19.38 -23.90
C ASP A 40 4.22 -19.71 -22.47
N GLN A 41 3.85 -18.90 -21.46
CA GLN A 41 4.13 -19.27 -20.08
C GLN A 41 3.22 -20.43 -19.64
N PRO A 42 3.78 -21.56 -19.15
CA PRO A 42 2.98 -22.67 -18.68
C PRO A 42 2.01 -22.21 -17.58
N ALA A 43 0.78 -22.73 -17.63
CA ALA A 43 -0.21 -22.52 -16.59
C ALA A 43 0.42 -22.81 -15.21
N PRO A 44 0.18 -21.97 -14.19
CA PRO A 44 0.74 -22.18 -12.87
C PRO A 44 0.28 -23.55 -12.36
N ARG A 45 1.22 -24.48 -12.19
CA ARG A 45 0.94 -25.77 -11.55
C ARG A 45 0.43 -25.49 -10.13
N ALA A 46 -0.66 -26.12 -9.75
CA ALA A 46 -1.23 -26.03 -8.40
C ALA A 46 -0.13 -26.25 -7.34
N PRO A 47 -0.19 -25.56 -6.18
CA PRO A 47 0.80 -25.72 -5.13
C PRO A 47 0.90 -27.20 -4.73
N ALA A 48 2.12 -27.72 -4.71
CA ALA A 48 2.39 -29.04 -4.14
C ALA A 48 2.34 -28.93 -2.61
N GLY A 49 1.23 -29.39 -2.02
CA GLY A 49 1.10 -29.60 -0.57
C GLY A 49 0.04 -28.74 0.10
N ILE A 50 -0.77 -29.37 0.95
CA ILE A 50 -1.64 -28.71 1.92
C ILE A 50 -0.94 -28.79 3.28
N HIS A 51 -0.83 -27.66 3.98
CA HIS A 51 -0.31 -27.62 5.35
C HIS A 51 -1.46 -27.28 6.30
N HIS A 52 -1.64 -28.10 7.33
CA HIS A 52 -2.61 -27.87 8.40
C HIS A 52 -1.88 -27.63 9.72
N ARG A 53 -2.28 -26.60 10.44
CA ARG A 53 -1.83 -26.33 11.81
C ARG A 53 -3.01 -25.82 12.63
N ILE A 54 -3.16 -26.36 13.84
CA ILE A 54 -4.10 -25.85 14.83
C ILE A 54 -3.36 -24.74 15.60
N VAL A 55 -3.96 -23.55 15.62
CA VAL A 55 -3.47 -22.40 16.39
C VAL A 55 -4.32 -22.27 17.63
N SER A 56 -3.72 -22.47 18.81
CA SER A 56 -4.43 -22.42 20.10
C SER A 56 -4.13 -21.16 20.90
N ASN A 57 -3.13 -20.37 20.49
CA ASN A 57 -2.74 -19.13 21.15
C ASN A 57 -2.93 -17.94 20.18
N PRO A 58 -3.41 -16.78 20.67
CA PRO A 58 -3.63 -15.60 19.82
C PRO A 58 -2.39 -15.10 19.06
N ASP A 59 -1.18 -15.30 19.61
CA ASP A 59 0.09 -14.80 19.04
C ASP A 59 0.96 -15.92 18.41
N ASP A 60 0.35 -17.03 17.98
CA ASP A 60 1.11 -18.15 17.41
C ASP A 60 1.80 -17.76 16.09
N THR A 61 3.07 -18.13 15.96
CA THR A 61 3.86 -17.96 14.74
C THR A 61 4.38 -19.31 14.27
N TYR A 62 4.24 -19.58 12.98
CA TYR A 62 4.71 -20.82 12.38
C TYR A 62 5.36 -20.62 11.02
N ARG A 63 6.22 -21.58 10.67
CA ARG A 63 6.92 -21.57 9.38
C ARG A 63 6.35 -22.66 8.49
N VAL A 64 5.99 -22.27 7.27
CA VAL A 64 5.62 -23.21 6.21
C VAL A 64 6.83 -23.36 5.30
N GLN A 65 7.44 -24.54 5.29
CA GLN A 65 8.53 -24.84 4.39
C GLN A 65 7.95 -25.23 3.02
N LEU A 66 8.32 -24.48 1.99
CA LEU A 66 7.95 -24.83 0.62
C LEU A 66 8.92 -25.90 0.08
N PRO A 67 8.43 -26.92 -0.65
CA PRO A 67 9.26 -28.01 -1.14
C PRO A 67 10.23 -27.58 -2.24
N ARG A 68 9.99 -26.42 -2.87
CA ARG A 68 10.83 -25.80 -3.88
C ARG A 68 10.61 -24.29 -3.90
N ALA A 69 11.51 -23.56 -4.53
CA ALA A 69 11.28 -22.16 -4.84
C ALA A 69 10.00 -22.00 -5.68
N VAL A 70 9.17 -21.02 -5.29
CA VAL A 70 7.95 -20.67 -6.01
C VAL A 70 8.07 -19.25 -6.55
N LEU A 71 7.56 -19.04 -7.75
CA LEU A 71 7.32 -17.69 -8.26
C LEU A 71 5.97 -17.23 -7.71
N ASN A 72 6.00 -16.27 -6.79
CA ASN A 72 4.78 -15.72 -6.20
C ASN A 72 4.04 -14.90 -7.26
N ARG A 73 2.86 -15.36 -7.69
CA ARG A 73 1.92 -14.55 -8.50
C ARG A 73 0.96 -13.77 -7.61
N SER A 74 0.44 -14.43 -6.59
CA SER A 74 -0.37 -13.81 -5.55
C SER A 74 -0.28 -14.60 -4.26
N ILE A 75 -0.62 -13.95 -3.15
CA ILE A 75 -0.74 -14.55 -1.83
C ILE A 75 -2.08 -14.11 -1.26
N THR A 76 -2.93 -15.07 -0.88
CA THR A 76 -4.22 -14.82 -0.24
C THR A 76 -4.15 -15.25 1.22
N ILE A 77 -4.56 -14.36 2.12
CA ILE A 77 -4.86 -14.68 3.52
C ILE A 77 -6.37 -14.57 3.66
N ALA A 78 -7.05 -15.65 4.03
CA ALA A 78 -8.50 -15.71 4.15
C ALA A 78 -8.93 -16.19 5.54
N ASN A 79 -9.95 -15.56 6.10
CA ASN A 79 -10.61 -16.02 7.31
C ASN A 79 -11.78 -16.93 6.92
N VAL A 80 -11.57 -18.24 7.09
CA VAL A 80 -12.59 -19.28 6.87
C VAL A 80 -13.28 -19.72 8.18
N GLY A 81 -12.93 -19.09 9.30
CA GLY A 81 -13.48 -19.38 10.63
C GLY A 81 -14.64 -18.45 11.01
N ALA A 82 -15.14 -18.61 12.23
CA ALA A 82 -16.28 -17.87 12.77
C ALA A 82 -15.90 -16.63 13.61
N ASP A 83 -14.60 -16.42 13.86
CA ASP A 83 -14.09 -15.32 14.70
C ASP A 83 -13.11 -14.44 13.92
N PRO A 84 -13.00 -13.13 14.24
CA PRO A 84 -12.07 -12.24 13.57
C PRO A 84 -10.61 -12.67 13.73
N VAL A 85 -9.83 -12.58 12.65
CA VAL A 85 -8.38 -12.80 12.67
C VAL A 85 -7.69 -11.44 12.67
N VAL A 86 -7.05 -11.09 13.78
CA VAL A 86 -6.38 -9.80 13.98
C VAL A 86 -4.93 -9.88 13.52
N ASN A 87 -4.51 -8.92 12.71
CA ASN A 87 -3.15 -8.75 12.20
C ASN A 87 -2.53 -10.04 11.62
N PRO A 88 -3.19 -10.75 10.69
CA PRO A 88 -2.55 -11.90 10.07
C PRO A 88 -1.37 -11.43 9.20
N ARG A 89 -0.20 -12.06 9.38
CA ARG A 89 1.05 -11.69 8.70
C ARG A 89 1.64 -12.87 7.96
N LEU A 90 2.30 -12.57 6.84
CA LEU A 90 3.15 -13.51 6.14
C LEU A 90 4.51 -12.86 5.88
N ILE A 91 5.56 -13.48 6.40
CA ILE A 91 6.95 -13.04 6.23
C ILE A 91 7.66 -14.08 5.37
N ALA A 92 7.96 -13.72 4.13
CA ALA A 92 8.66 -14.61 3.21
C ALA A 92 10.16 -14.67 3.54
N ASN A 93 10.68 -15.87 3.77
CA ASN A 93 12.11 -16.12 4.02
C ASN A 93 12.71 -15.30 5.18
N GLY A 94 11.90 -14.91 6.16
CA GLY A 94 12.34 -14.07 7.29
C GLY A 94 12.78 -12.65 6.89
N ARG A 95 12.44 -12.18 5.69
CA ARG A 95 12.86 -10.87 5.16
C ARG A 95 11.65 -9.95 4.95
N ARG A 96 11.91 -8.64 4.89
CA ARG A 96 10.93 -7.59 4.58
C ARG A 96 9.70 -7.61 5.49
N ASN A 97 9.91 -7.84 6.79
CA ASN A 97 8.89 -7.56 7.78
C ASN A 97 8.79 -6.04 7.96
N TRP A 98 7.94 -5.40 7.17
CA TRP A 98 7.73 -3.95 7.19
C TRP A 98 6.41 -3.57 7.84
N PHE A 99 6.02 -4.29 8.89
CA PHE A 99 4.73 -4.10 9.55
C PHE A 99 4.66 -2.80 10.36
N SER A 100 5.74 -2.43 11.05
CA SER A 100 5.89 -1.20 11.82
C SER A 100 7.31 -0.64 11.63
N THR A 101 7.56 0.60 12.07
CA THR A 101 8.91 1.17 12.05
C THR A 101 9.90 0.34 12.87
N ALA A 102 9.46 -0.24 13.99
CA ALA A 102 10.28 -1.13 14.81
C ALA A 102 10.62 -2.44 14.07
N ASP A 103 9.64 -3.04 13.38
CA ASP A 103 9.85 -4.24 12.55
C ASP A 103 10.83 -3.97 11.39
N ILE A 104 10.71 -2.80 10.75
CA ILE A 104 11.65 -2.36 9.70
C ILE A 104 13.06 -2.27 10.26
N LEU A 105 13.24 -1.58 11.39
CA LEU A 105 14.55 -1.41 12.02
C LEU A 105 15.15 -2.73 12.51
N ALA A 106 14.35 -3.67 13.01
CA ALA A 106 14.83 -5.00 13.39
C ALA A 106 15.43 -5.79 12.20
N GLY A 107 15.03 -5.45 10.97
CA GLY A 107 15.63 -6.00 9.74
C GLY A 107 16.87 -5.26 9.24
N ILE A 108 17.21 -4.11 9.81
CA ILE A 108 18.32 -3.23 9.37
C ILE A 108 19.43 -3.20 10.41
N VAL A 109 19.07 -3.06 11.69
CA VAL A 109 19.97 -2.84 12.80
C VAL A 109 20.09 -4.10 13.64
N THR A 110 21.33 -4.53 13.90
CA THR A 110 21.62 -5.64 14.81
C THR A 110 22.28 -5.16 16.10
N PRO A 111 22.17 -5.92 17.22
CA PRO A 111 22.86 -5.59 18.45
C PRO A 111 24.37 -5.44 18.22
N GLY A 112 24.96 -4.38 18.80
CA GLY A 112 26.40 -4.12 18.72
C GLY A 112 26.86 -3.26 17.53
N MET A 113 25.97 -2.91 16.59
CA MET A 113 26.32 -1.94 15.54
C MET A 113 26.71 -0.58 16.12
N SER A 114 27.80 0.00 15.60
CA SER A 114 28.17 1.39 15.90
C SER A 114 27.12 2.35 15.32
N ASP A 115 27.08 3.60 15.80
CA ASP A 115 26.17 4.59 15.24
C ASP A 115 26.45 4.87 13.76
N ARG A 116 27.73 4.80 13.33
CA ARG A 116 28.10 4.84 11.91
C ARG A 116 27.47 3.70 11.12
N ASP A 117 27.58 2.47 11.61
CA ASP A 117 27.05 1.28 10.93
C ASP A 117 25.54 1.33 10.84
N LYS A 118 24.85 1.77 11.91
CA LYS A 118 23.39 1.97 11.88
C LYS A 118 23.00 3.01 10.83
N ALA A 119 23.66 4.16 10.81
CA ALA A 119 23.36 5.23 9.87
C ALA A 119 23.55 4.78 8.41
N LEU A 120 24.67 4.11 8.12
CA LEU A 120 24.97 3.58 6.79
C LEU A 120 24.00 2.44 6.39
N ALA A 121 23.61 1.57 7.32
CA ALA A 121 22.65 0.51 7.07
C ALA A 121 21.25 1.07 6.73
N ILE A 122 20.80 2.10 7.47
CA ILE A 122 19.53 2.79 7.20
C ILE A 122 19.58 3.53 5.86
N TRP A 123 20.67 4.25 5.58
CA TRP A 123 20.87 4.90 4.28
C TRP A 123 20.81 3.89 3.14
N ARG A 124 21.57 2.79 3.23
CA ARG A 124 21.59 1.72 2.21
C ARG A 124 20.21 1.09 2.04
N PHE A 125 19.52 0.81 3.14
CA PHE A 125 18.17 0.27 3.10
C PHE A 125 17.21 1.16 2.31
N LEU A 126 17.25 2.47 2.53
CA LEU A 126 16.44 3.41 1.74
C LEU A 126 16.90 3.43 0.28
N VAL A 127 18.19 3.53 -0.01
CA VAL A 127 18.73 3.49 -1.39
C VAL A 127 18.25 2.28 -2.20
N ASP A 128 18.07 1.14 -1.55
CA ASP A 128 17.73 -0.14 -2.18
C ASP A 128 16.20 -0.38 -2.31
N ASN A 129 15.37 0.27 -1.49
CA ASN A 129 13.93 -0.05 -1.38
C ASN A 129 12.99 1.09 -1.81
N ARG A 130 13.54 2.15 -2.40
CA ARG A 130 12.76 3.24 -2.95
C ARG A 130 13.41 3.81 -4.21
N TYR A 131 12.65 4.60 -4.96
CA TYR A 131 13.17 5.36 -6.09
C TYR A 131 12.71 6.82 -6.08
N HIS A 132 13.41 7.67 -6.83
CA HIS A 132 13.06 9.08 -6.97
C HIS A 132 11.96 9.25 -8.01
N ASP A 133 10.80 9.76 -7.62
CA ASP A 133 9.72 10.06 -8.55
C ASP A 133 8.78 11.11 -7.97
N ALA A 134 7.87 11.65 -8.79
CA ALA A 134 6.81 12.50 -8.27
C ALA A 134 5.99 11.72 -7.23
N PRO A 135 5.85 12.24 -5.98
CA PRO A 135 5.19 11.50 -4.91
C PRO A 135 3.72 11.30 -5.24
N ALA A 136 3.11 10.28 -4.64
CA ALA A 136 1.68 10.02 -4.84
C ALA A 136 0.83 11.22 -4.41
N HIS A 137 1.19 11.87 -3.31
CA HIS A 137 0.57 13.10 -2.80
C HIS A 137 1.58 13.87 -1.93
N GLN A 138 1.23 15.08 -1.47
CA GLN A 138 2.14 15.96 -0.70
C GLN A 138 1.82 15.97 0.81
N ASP A 139 1.27 14.88 1.32
CA ASP A 139 0.81 14.82 2.72
C ASP A 139 1.84 14.12 3.59
N ILE A 140 1.72 14.29 4.91
CA ILE A 140 2.62 13.75 5.93
C ILE A 140 2.79 12.23 5.85
N GLU A 141 1.83 11.51 5.25
CA GLU A 141 1.91 10.06 5.09
C GLU A 141 3.12 9.61 4.25
N MET A 142 3.60 10.44 3.31
CA MET A 142 4.82 10.14 2.55
C MET A 142 6.09 10.15 3.42
N HIS A 143 6.03 10.80 4.58
CA HIS A 143 7.10 10.91 5.56
C HIS A 143 7.01 9.85 6.68
N ASP A 144 6.08 8.90 6.57
CA ASP A 144 5.98 7.74 7.46
C ASP A 144 6.66 6.52 6.81
N PRO A 145 7.71 5.93 7.43
CA PRO A 145 8.46 4.82 6.82
C PRO A 145 7.61 3.61 6.45
N VAL A 146 6.57 3.31 7.22
CA VAL A 146 5.72 2.15 6.97
C VAL A 146 4.89 2.38 5.73
N ARG A 147 4.26 3.55 5.59
CA ARG A 147 3.45 3.89 4.42
C ARG A 147 4.31 4.11 3.18
N PHE A 148 5.39 4.85 3.34
CA PHE A 148 6.34 5.11 2.26
C PHE A 148 6.83 3.81 1.64
N LEU A 149 7.23 2.80 2.42
CA LEU A 149 7.82 1.57 1.89
C LEU A 149 6.81 0.50 1.48
N ASN A 150 5.63 0.45 2.09
CA ASN A 150 4.64 -0.60 1.78
C ASN A 150 3.59 -0.19 0.74
N VAL A 151 3.27 1.11 0.63
CA VAL A 151 2.16 1.61 -0.18
C VAL A 151 2.66 2.31 -1.44
N TYR A 152 3.69 3.15 -1.30
CA TYR A 152 4.13 4.04 -2.39
C TYR A 152 5.44 3.56 -3.02
N GLY A 153 6.54 3.56 -2.26
CA GLY A 153 7.88 3.15 -2.69
C GLY A 153 8.65 4.23 -3.45
N TYR A 154 8.08 5.43 -3.60
CA TYR A 154 8.68 6.53 -4.34
C TYR A 154 8.29 7.89 -3.78
N GLY A 155 9.15 8.86 -4.03
CA GLY A 155 8.98 10.25 -3.61
C GLY A 155 10.20 11.08 -3.99
N PHE A 156 10.22 12.33 -3.55
CA PHE A 156 11.33 13.24 -3.78
C PHE A 156 12.41 13.15 -2.69
N CYS A 157 13.37 14.06 -2.76
CA CYS A 157 14.48 14.18 -1.84
C CYS A 157 14.01 14.40 -0.40
N ASP A 158 12.96 15.17 -0.19
CA ASP A 158 12.42 15.46 1.14
C ASP A 158 11.71 14.27 1.78
N ASP A 159 10.92 13.51 1.01
CA ASP A 159 10.35 12.25 1.48
C ASP A 159 11.45 11.32 2.00
N SER A 160 12.54 11.23 1.25
CA SER A 160 13.64 10.32 1.51
C SER A 160 14.51 10.74 2.68
N ALA A 161 14.85 12.04 2.75
CA ALA A 161 15.57 12.62 3.87
C ALA A 161 14.77 12.50 5.17
N THR A 162 13.45 12.72 5.11
CA THR A 162 12.58 12.63 6.28
C THR A 162 12.46 11.19 6.77
N ASN A 163 12.24 10.23 5.87
CA ASN A 163 12.21 8.81 6.23
C ASN A 163 13.54 8.31 6.83
N PHE A 164 14.68 8.80 6.33
CA PHE A 164 15.99 8.54 6.95
C PHE A 164 16.03 9.10 8.38
N MET A 165 15.66 10.36 8.56
CA MET A 165 15.68 11.01 9.89
C MET A 165 14.80 10.27 10.89
N VAL A 166 13.59 9.84 10.48
CA VAL A 166 12.67 9.07 11.33
C VAL A 166 13.28 7.74 11.73
N LEU A 167 13.78 6.95 10.77
CA LEU A 167 14.40 5.65 11.04
C LEU A 167 15.65 5.78 11.91
N ALA A 168 16.54 6.73 11.60
CA ALA A 168 17.75 6.97 12.37
C ALA A 168 17.43 7.42 13.80
N GLY A 169 16.44 8.31 13.98
CA GLY A 169 15.95 8.71 15.29
C GLY A 169 15.41 7.55 16.12
N GLN A 170 14.60 6.69 15.51
CA GLN A 170 14.06 5.48 16.16
C GLN A 170 15.13 4.43 16.46
N ALA A 171 16.24 4.42 15.71
CA ALA A 171 17.42 3.60 15.99
C ALA A 171 18.37 4.20 17.05
N GLY A 172 17.99 5.33 17.66
CA GLY A 172 18.72 5.99 18.74
C GLY A 172 19.77 7.01 18.29
N LEU A 173 19.86 7.32 17.00
CA LEU A 173 20.78 8.35 16.50
C LEU A 173 20.17 9.74 16.61
N LYS A 174 21.01 10.76 16.84
CA LYS A 174 20.58 12.14 16.56
C LYS A 174 20.58 12.32 15.04
N ALA A 175 19.43 12.68 14.48
CA ALA A 175 19.28 12.90 13.04
C ALA A 175 18.51 14.20 12.76
N ARG A 176 18.74 14.84 11.62
CA ARG A 176 18.06 16.08 11.20
C ARG A 176 17.98 16.19 9.69
N VAL A 177 17.19 17.14 9.20
CA VAL A 177 17.02 17.42 7.77
C VAL A 177 17.42 18.85 7.46
N TRP A 178 18.13 19.04 6.35
CA TRP A 178 18.46 20.32 5.75
C TRP A 178 17.59 20.56 4.53
N GLY A 179 17.00 21.76 4.46
CA GLY A 179 16.53 22.31 3.20
C GLY A 179 17.66 23.09 2.55
N LEU A 180 18.01 22.69 1.34
CA LEU A 180 18.95 23.37 0.44
C LEU A 180 18.15 24.01 -0.71
N SER A 181 18.79 24.88 -1.50
CA SER A 181 18.17 25.54 -2.65
C SER A 181 17.73 24.53 -3.74
N GLY A 182 16.55 23.93 -3.59
CA GLY A 182 16.01 22.92 -4.51
C GLY A 182 16.41 21.47 -4.21
N HIS A 183 17.01 21.20 -3.05
CA HIS A 183 17.32 19.83 -2.58
C HIS A 183 17.11 19.69 -1.08
N VAL A 184 16.83 18.48 -0.61
CA VAL A 184 16.62 18.22 0.82
C VAL A 184 17.40 16.97 1.21
N VAL A 185 18.24 17.09 2.24
CA VAL A 185 19.16 16.01 2.64
C VAL A 185 19.14 15.79 4.15
N PRO A 186 19.34 14.55 4.61
CA PRO A 186 19.45 14.27 6.02
C PRO A 186 20.90 14.30 6.53
N GLU A 187 21.05 14.48 7.83
CA GLU A 187 22.29 14.18 8.56
C GLU A 187 22.01 13.28 9.76
N ALA A 188 23.00 12.47 10.13
CA ALA A 188 23.06 11.79 11.42
C ALA A 188 24.33 12.21 12.18
N TRP A 189 24.29 12.21 13.51
CA TRP A 189 25.45 12.49 14.36
C TRP A 189 26.14 11.17 14.75
N PHE A 190 27.40 11.01 14.36
CA PHE A 190 28.27 9.93 14.82
C PHE A 190 29.73 10.36 14.66
N GLU A 191 30.64 9.69 15.38
CA GLU A 191 32.08 10.00 15.32
C GLU A 191 32.37 11.48 15.55
N GLY A 192 31.68 12.09 16.53
CA GLY A 192 31.90 13.47 16.96
C GLY A 192 31.43 14.57 15.99
N GLY A 193 30.71 14.24 14.91
CA GLY A 193 30.26 15.23 13.92
C GLY A 193 28.90 14.91 13.28
N TRP A 194 28.34 15.90 12.60
CA TRP A 194 27.19 15.70 11.71
C TRP A 194 27.66 15.17 10.36
N ARG A 195 26.98 14.14 9.86
CA ARG A 195 27.40 13.34 8.70
C ARG A 195 26.23 13.26 7.72
N MET A 196 26.42 13.76 6.50
CA MET A 196 25.37 13.81 5.48
C MET A 196 25.32 12.48 4.72
N LEU A 197 24.13 11.89 4.63
CA LEU A 197 23.88 10.59 4.02
C LEU A 197 22.65 10.69 3.10
N ASP A 198 22.84 11.16 1.86
CA ASP A 198 21.74 11.43 0.93
C ASP A 198 21.21 10.14 0.29
N PRO A 199 20.00 9.66 0.67
CA PRO A 199 19.45 8.46 0.08
C PRO A 199 18.93 8.71 -1.35
N ASP A 200 18.71 9.98 -1.76
CA ASP A 200 18.12 10.41 -3.06
C ASP A 200 19.15 10.50 -4.14
N GLY A 201 20.24 11.20 -3.85
CA GLY A 201 21.45 11.13 -4.64
C GLY A 201 22.14 9.77 -4.60
N LYS A 202 21.76 8.90 -3.65
CA LYS A 202 22.44 7.62 -3.36
C LYS A 202 23.93 7.86 -3.10
N ILE A 203 24.24 8.90 -2.34
CA ILE A 203 25.60 9.41 -2.18
C ILE A 203 25.88 9.90 -0.75
N TYR A 204 27.14 9.84 -0.37
CA TYR A 204 27.74 10.61 0.72
C TYR A 204 29.16 10.98 0.29
N TYR A 205 29.73 12.00 0.91
CA TYR A 205 31.05 12.52 0.56
C TYR A 205 32.01 12.24 1.71
N LEU A 206 33.26 11.88 1.39
CA LEU A 206 34.29 11.67 2.39
C LEU A 206 35.16 12.92 2.53
N GLU A 207 35.62 13.18 3.75
CA GLU A 207 36.62 14.21 4.04
C GLU A 207 38.01 13.78 3.51
N ASP A 208 39.01 14.64 3.70
CA ASP A 208 40.36 14.43 3.18
C ASP A 208 41.07 13.19 3.77
N ASP A 209 40.65 12.76 4.96
CA ASP A 209 41.12 11.54 5.61
C ASP A 209 40.62 10.25 4.91
N GLY A 210 39.68 10.37 3.96
CA GLY A 210 39.07 9.27 3.24
C GLY A 210 38.21 8.35 4.12
N HIS A 211 37.90 8.77 5.35
CA HIS A 211 37.18 7.96 6.34
C HIS A 211 35.96 8.69 6.89
N ALA A 212 36.11 9.93 7.37
CA ALA A 212 35.00 10.70 7.91
C ALA A 212 34.04 11.10 6.80
N ILE A 213 32.73 11.04 7.07
CA ILE A 213 31.70 11.49 6.12
C ILE A 213 31.48 12.98 6.33
N ALA A 214 31.52 13.78 5.26
CA ALA A 214 31.30 15.22 5.35
C ALA A 214 29.84 15.54 5.76
N GLY A 215 29.68 16.51 6.65
CA GLY A 215 28.38 17.14 6.93
C GLY A 215 28.05 18.24 5.91
N VAL A 216 26.81 18.72 5.92
CA VAL A 216 26.34 19.81 5.04
C VAL A 216 27.19 21.07 5.22
N LYS A 217 27.53 21.44 6.46
CA LYS A 217 28.39 22.61 6.74
C LYS A 217 29.81 22.49 6.18
N THR A 218 30.35 21.28 6.07
CA THR A 218 31.62 21.06 5.38
C THR A 218 31.44 21.21 3.87
N LEU A 219 30.37 20.63 3.32
CA LEU A 219 30.08 20.65 1.88
C LEU A 219 29.79 22.06 1.35
N GLU A 220 29.23 22.96 2.17
CA GLU A 220 29.06 24.39 1.86
C GLU A 220 30.38 25.08 1.47
N GLN A 221 31.52 24.59 1.96
CA GLN A 221 32.83 25.22 1.80
C GLN A 221 33.79 24.38 0.95
N ARG A 222 33.38 23.17 0.55
CA ARG A 222 34.26 22.15 -0.05
C ARG A 222 33.68 21.61 -1.37
N PRO A 223 33.56 22.45 -2.41
CA PRO A 223 33.09 22.02 -3.73
C PRO A 223 33.97 20.92 -4.34
N ASP A 224 35.25 20.86 -3.96
CA ASP A 224 36.20 19.84 -4.39
C ASP A 224 35.80 18.43 -3.93
N LEU A 225 35.22 18.28 -2.73
CA LEU A 225 34.73 16.99 -2.24
C LEU A 225 33.53 16.51 -3.07
N ILE A 226 32.65 17.42 -3.49
CA ILE A 226 31.49 17.10 -4.34
C ILE A 226 31.96 16.68 -5.75
N HIS A 227 32.95 17.38 -6.30
CA HIS A 227 33.58 17.01 -7.56
C HIS A 227 34.25 15.63 -7.52
N LYS A 228 34.95 15.33 -6.41
CA LYS A 228 35.71 14.09 -6.24
C LYS A 228 34.82 12.84 -6.23
N TYR A 229 33.61 12.94 -5.68
CA TYR A 229 32.67 11.82 -5.56
C TYR A 229 31.39 12.10 -6.37
N PRO A 230 31.39 11.82 -7.69
CA PRO A 230 30.21 12.04 -8.51
C PRO A 230 29.04 11.17 -8.03
N SER A 231 27.88 11.78 -7.87
CA SER A 231 26.67 11.04 -7.50
C SER A 231 26.24 10.14 -8.67
N PRO A 232 25.84 8.88 -8.42
CA PRO A 232 25.35 7.99 -9.47
C PRO A 232 23.98 8.42 -10.03
N TYR A 233 23.28 9.36 -9.38
CA TYR A 233 21.96 9.82 -9.76
C TYR A 233 21.97 11.25 -10.34
N TYR A 234 22.44 12.21 -9.57
CA TYR A 234 22.71 13.58 -10.03
C TYR A 234 24.05 13.64 -10.78
N THR A 235 23.99 13.57 -12.11
CA THR A 235 25.18 13.48 -12.97
C THR A 235 25.86 14.83 -13.25
N ASN A 236 25.22 15.95 -12.88
CA ASN A 236 25.79 17.28 -13.03
C ASN A 236 26.35 17.78 -11.70
N ALA A 237 27.65 17.58 -11.48
CA ALA A 237 28.34 17.98 -10.26
C ALA A 237 28.29 19.50 -10.02
N GLU A 238 28.38 20.33 -11.06
CA GLU A 238 28.32 21.80 -10.94
C GLU A 238 26.99 22.27 -10.36
N LYS A 239 25.88 21.64 -10.77
CA LYS A 239 24.57 21.95 -10.19
C LYS A 239 24.49 21.55 -8.72
N LEU A 240 25.03 20.39 -8.35
CA LEU A 240 25.08 19.99 -6.94
C LEU A 240 25.95 20.95 -6.12
N ILE A 241 27.10 21.36 -6.65
CA ILE A 241 27.98 22.34 -6.00
C ILE A 241 27.23 23.66 -5.79
N ALA A 242 26.52 24.16 -6.79
CA ALA A 242 25.72 25.37 -6.66
C ALA A 242 24.65 25.26 -5.55
N ILE A 243 24.04 24.08 -5.37
CA ILE A 243 23.04 23.81 -4.33
C ILE A 243 23.67 23.68 -2.94
N TYR A 244 24.78 22.95 -2.81
CA TYR A 244 25.42 22.77 -1.49
C TYR A 244 26.13 24.05 -1.04
N CYS A 245 26.79 24.76 -1.96
CA CYS A 245 27.57 25.96 -1.66
C CYS A 245 26.75 27.26 -1.61
N SER A 246 25.42 27.21 -1.81
CA SER A 246 24.51 28.34 -1.55
C SER A 246 24.28 28.55 -0.04
N ALA A 247 25.37 28.60 0.74
CA ALA A 247 25.36 28.49 2.20
C ALA A 247 24.39 29.45 2.92
N ASP A 248 24.12 30.63 2.35
CA ASP A 248 23.21 31.64 2.89
C ASP A 248 21.72 31.20 2.91
N ASP A 249 21.33 30.25 2.04
CA ASP A 249 19.95 29.73 1.97
C ASP A 249 19.77 28.32 2.54
N ASN A 250 20.87 27.65 2.89
CA ASN A 250 20.85 26.35 3.57
C ASN A 250 20.34 26.49 5.01
N LYS A 251 19.26 25.78 5.33
CA LYS A 251 18.61 25.89 6.65
C LYS A 251 18.23 24.53 7.21
N LEU A 252 18.36 24.41 8.53
CA LEU A 252 17.76 23.30 9.27
C LEU A 252 16.25 23.36 9.12
N ALA A 253 15.69 22.31 8.55
CA ALA A 253 14.29 22.23 8.19
C ALA A 253 13.49 21.47 9.27
N GLU A 254 13.46 22.04 10.48
CA GLU A 254 12.75 21.49 11.66
C GLU A 254 11.25 21.21 11.40
N GLY A 255 10.67 21.87 10.38
CA GLY A 255 9.31 21.60 9.92
C GLY A 255 9.10 20.17 9.42
N TYR A 256 10.13 19.47 8.93
CA TYR A 256 10.00 18.05 8.54
C TYR A 256 9.83 17.14 9.75
N ARG A 257 10.55 17.39 10.84
CA ARG A 257 10.38 16.62 12.09
C ARG A 257 8.98 16.78 12.67
N LYS A 258 8.42 18.00 12.64
CA LYS A 258 7.04 18.27 13.07
C LYS A 258 5.99 17.69 12.13
N ARG A 259 6.34 17.51 10.86
CA ARG A 259 5.49 16.94 9.80
C ARG A 259 6.03 15.59 9.34
N SER A 260 6.37 14.75 10.31
CA SER A 260 6.74 13.36 10.10
C SER A 260 6.12 12.52 11.20
N GLU A 261 5.72 11.30 10.85
CA GLU A 261 5.09 10.37 11.78
C GLU A 261 5.79 9.02 11.69
N ALA A 262 5.76 8.27 12.80
CA ALA A 262 6.10 6.85 12.83
C ALA A 262 4.96 6.12 13.53
N VAL A 263 3.74 6.38 13.07
CA VAL A 263 2.50 5.99 13.76
C VAL A 263 1.78 4.87 13.03
N HIS A 264 2.02 4.73 11.72
CA HIS A 264 1.32 3.73 10.94
C HIS A 264 1.89 2.34 11.17
N THR A 265 1.00 1.36 11.06
CA THR A 265 1.35 -0.04 10.93
C THR A 265 0.57 -0.62 9.76
N MET A 266 0.98 -1.78 9.27
CA MET A 266 0.21 -2.56 8.30
C MET A 266 -0.86 -3.42 8.98
N ALA A 267 -1.40 -2.96 10.11
CA ALA A 267 -2.43 -3.66 10.88
C ALA A 267 -3.76 -3.72 10.13
N PHE A 268 -4.43 -4.87 10.23
CA PHE A 268 -5.78 -5.08 9.71
C PHE A 268 -6.41 -6.29 10.39
N THR A 269 -7.74 -6.40 10.28
CA THR A 269 -8.49 -7.55 10.79
C THR A 269 -9.26 -8.16 9.64
N LEU A 270 -9.28 -9.49 9.55
CA LEU A 270 -10.17 -10.23 8.66
C LEU A 270 -11.35 -10.77 9.46
N ARG A 271 -12.54 -10.24 9.20
CA ARG A 271 -13.81 -10.80 9.68
C ARG A 271 -14.08 -12.16 9.02
N PRO A 272 -14.98 -12.98 9.59
CA PRO A 272 -15.43 -14.21 8.94
C PRO A 272 -15.85 -13.97 7.49
N GLY A 273 -15.30 -14.74 6.55
CA GLY A 273 -15.58 -14.58 5.12
C GLY A 273 -14.77 -13.47 4.42
N GLU A 274 -13.84 -12.81 5.11
CA GLU A 274 -12.91 -11.86 4.49
C GLU A 274 -11.60 -12.49 4.04
N SER A 275 -11.02 -11.92 3.00
CA SER A 275 -9.68 -12.26 2.54
C SER A 275 -8.96 -11.05 1.96
N LEU A 276 -7.64 -11.02 2.14
CA LEU A 276 -6.73 -10.10 1.47
C LEU A 276 -5.85 -10.90 0.53
N THR A 277 -5.91 -10.58 -0.76
CA THR A 277 -4.98 -11.09 -1.76
C THR A 277 -4.04 -9.99 -2.22
N ARG A 278 -2.74 -10.22 -2.09
CA ARG A 278 -1.69 -9.38 -2.67
C ARG A 278 -1.25 -10.00 -3.98
N HIS A 279 -1.42 -9.30 -5.10
CA HIS A 279 -0.94 -9.74 -6.40
C HIS A 279 0.42 -9.13 -6.69
N HIS A 280 1.24 -9.86 -7.43
CA HIS A 280 2.46 -9.33 -8.04
C HIS A 280 2.15 -8.65 -9.37
N ASP A 281 0.94 -8.81 -9.93
CA ASP A 281 0.56 -8.11 -11.14
C ASP A 281 0.16 -6.65 -10.84
N ASN A 282 0.52 -5.77 -11.77
CA ASN A 282 0.03 -4.40 -11.81
C ASN A 282 -1.17 -4.33 -12.77
N TRP A 283 -2.29 -3.80 -12.29
CA TRP A 283 -3.54 -3.67 -13.03
C TRP A 283 -3.76 -2.28 -13.63
N GLY A 284 -2.76 -1.39 -13.57
CA GLY A 284 -2.85 -0.02 -14.06
C GLY A 284 -3.72 0.89 -13.19
N VAL A 285 -3.96 0.51 -11.94
CA VAL A 285 -4.76 1.28 -10.98
C VAL A 285 -3.87 1.72 -9.82
N TYR A 286 -3.83 3.03 -9.56
CA TYR A 286 -2.98 3.66 -8.56
C TYR A 286 -3.64 4.90 -7.97
N PHE A 287 -3.17 5.33 -6.81
CA PHE A 287 -3.54 6.61 -6.20
C PHE A 287 -2.49 7.66 -6.56
N THR A 288 -2.93 8.84 -7.01
CA THR A 288 -2.10 10.04 -7.05
C THR A 288 -2.95 11.29 -6.95
N SER A 289 -2.65 12.20 -6.02
CA SER A 289 -3.25 13.54 -5.99
C SER A 289 -2.24 14.62 -6.34
N HIS A 290 -1.05 14.23 -6.81
CA HIS A 290 0.01 15.16 -7.18
C HIS A 290 -0.24 15.75 -8.57
N SER A 291 0.23 16.98 -8.80
CA SER A 291 -0.09 17.79 -9.98
C SER A 291 0.28 17.14 -11.32
N SER A 292 1.25 16.23 -11.34
CA SER A 292 1.62 15.50 -12.56
C SER A 292 0.61 14.42 -12.97
N ALA A 293 -0.22 13.92 -12.04
CA ALA A 293 -1.21 12.85 -12.22
C ALA A 293 -0.76 11.64 -13.06
N ARG A 294 0.55 11.42 -13.18
CA ARG A 294 1.11 10.38 -14.04
C ARG A 294 1.17 9.05 -13.30
N GLU A 295 1.12 7.98 -14.07
CA GLU A 295 1.38 6.66 -13.53
C GLU A 295 2.79 6.59 -12.95
N PRO A 296 2.96 6.00 -11.75
CA PRO A 296 4.29 5.75 -11.19
C PRO A 296 5.10 4.87 -12.13
N ARG A 297 6.42 5.04 -12.14
CA ARG A 297 7.27 4.13 -12.91
C ARG A 297 7.09 2.69 -12.43
N ASN A 298 6.84 1.77 -13.36
CA ASN A 298 6.73 0.34 -13.08
C ASN A 298 7.80 -0.45 -13.86
N THR A 299 8.93 -0.73 -13.24
CA THR A 299 10.05 -1.48 -13.83
C THR A 299 10.32 -2.76 -13.05
N ALA A 300 11.17 -3.65 -13.58
CA ALA A 300 11.57 -4.86 -12.83
C ALA A 300 12.24 -4.56 -11.47
N ARG A 301 12.77 -3.35 -11.28
CA ARG A 301 13.33 -2.88 -10.00
C ARG A 301 12.35 -2.04 -9.19
N GLU A 302 11.47 -1.31 -9.87
CA GLU A 302 10.53 -0.34 -9.30
C GLU A 302 9.13 -0.89 -9.53
N HIS A 303 8.80 -1.98 -8.84
CA HIS A 303 7.59 -2.75 -9.09
C HIS A 303 6.51 -2.44 -8.06
N PHE A 304 5.35 -1.99 -8.52
CA PHE A 304 4.14 -1.92 -7.70
C PHE A 304 3.12 -2.95 -8.18
N GLY A 305 2.40 -3.55 -7.23
CA GLY A 305 1.36 -4.54 -7.49
C GLY A 305 0.06 -4.10 -6.86
N ASN A 306 -1.05 -4.61 -7.40
CA ASN A 306 -2.37 -4.39 -6.82
C ASN A 306 -2.80 -5.57 -5.95
N GLY A 307 -3.93 -5.40 -5.25
CA GLY A 307 -4.48 -6.39 -4.35
C GLY A 307 -5.99 -6.36 -4.34
N THR A 308 -6.59 -7.40 -3.79
CA THR A 308 -8.03 -7.48 -3.56
C THR A 308 -8.30 -7.73 -2.09
N PHE A 309 -9.22 -6.95 -1.54
CA PHE A 309 -9.80 -7.21 -0.24
C PHE A 309 -11.23 -7.69 -0.48
N ALA A 310 -11.48 -8.99 -0.35
CA ALA A 310 -12.79 -9.60 -0.60
C ALA A 310 -13.51 -9.89 0.71
N PHE A 311 -14.81 -9.67 0.73
CA PHE A 311 -15.68 -10.05 1.84
C PHE A 311 -16.90 -10.76 1.28
N ALA A 312 -17.15 -11.99 1.69
CA ALA A 312 -18.38 -12.73 1.43
C ALA A 312 -19.04 -13.04 2.78
N PRO A 313 -20.12 -12.32 3.17
CA PRO A 313 -20.75 -12.50 4.46
C PRO A 313 -21.21 -13.94 4.71
N VAL A 314 -20.89 -14.48 5.88
CA VAL A 314 -21.34 -15.81 6.31
C VAL A 314 -22.65 -15.66 7.06
N PHE A 315 -23.76 -16.12 6.48
CA PHE A 315 -25.10 -15.95 7.08
C PHE A 315 -25.47 -17.00 8.12
N GLU A 316 -24.82 -18.15 8.07
CA GLU A 316 -25.05 -19.24 9.01
C GLU A 316 -24.78 -18.79 10.45
N ASN A 317 -25.62 -19.24 11.38
CA ASN A 317 -25.52 -18.94 12.81
C ASN A 317 -25.37 -17.44 13.13
N ASP A 318 -26.04 -16.57 12.35
CA ASP A 318 -25.99 -15.11 12.49
C ASP A 318 -24.57 -14.51 12.40
N ILE A 319 -23.59 -15.23 11.82
CA ILE A 319 -22.18 -14.76 11.74
C ILE A 319 -22.09 -13.42 10.99
N PHE A 320 -22.96 -13.13 10.04
CA PHE A 320 -22.98 -11.87 9.29
C PHE A 320 -23.16 -10.65 10.20
N ARG A 321 -23.71 -10.81 11.41
CA ARG A 321 -23.80 -9.71 12.38
C ARG A 321 -22.45 -9.37 12.99
N LYS A 322 -21.52 -10.33 13.06
CA LYS A 322 -20.18 -10.11 13.62
C LYS A 322 -19.39 -9.15 12.73
N GLY A 323 -19.01 -8.00 13.27
CA GLY A 323 -18.24 -6.98 12.56
C GLY A 323 -19.07 -6.09 11.63
N ALA A 324 -20.40 -6.13 11.74
CA ALA A 324 -21.27 -5.07 11.25
C ALA A 324 -21.23 -3.88 12.21
N ASP A 325 -21.20 -2.66 11.68
CA ASP A 325 -21.34 -1.44 12.47
C ASP A 325 -22.78 -1.29 12.98
N SER A 326 -23.77 -1.74 12.19
CA SER A 326 -25.15 -1.85 12.62
C SER A 326 -25.93 -2.91 11.83
N VAL A 327 -26.89 -3.53 12.50
CA VAL A 327 -27.90 -4.42 11.91
C VAL A 327 -29.24 -4.06 12.51
N SER A 328 -30.22 -3.75 11.67
CA SER A 328 -31.57 -3.41 12.09
C SER A 328 -32.58 -4.19 11.27
N ASN A 329 -33.55 -4.84 11.93
CA ASN A 329 -34.69 -5.49 11.27
C ASN A 329 -34.29 -6.42 10.09
N LEU A 330 -33.29 -7.26 10.34
CA LEU A 330 -32.82 -8.28 9.41
C LEU A 330 -32.71 -9.61 10.12
N ARG A 331 -33.04 -10.69 9.42
CA ARG A 331 -32.72 -12.07 9.78
C ARG A 331 -32.08 -12.79 8.61
N ALA A 332 -31.24 -13.77 8.90
CA ALA A 332 -30.80 -14.74 7.91
C ALA A 332 -31.75 -15.95 7.93
N GLU A 333 -32.20 -16.39 6.76
CA GLU A 333 -33.00 -17.61 6.61
C GLU A 333 -32.49 -18.47 5.46
N ARG A 334 -32.75 -19.78 5.51
CA ARG A 334 -32.42 -20.70 4.42
C ARG A 334 -33.45 -20.58 3.29
N ALA A 335 -32.95 -20.48 2.06
CA ALA A 335 -33.74 -20.56 0.83
C ALA A 335 -33.10 -21.63 -0.08
N GLY A 336 -33.57 -22.88 0.06
CA GLY A 336 -32.90 -24.04 -0.53
C GLY A 336 -31.47 -24.18 0.01
N ASP A 337 -30.50 -24.34 -0.88
CA ASP A 337 -29.08 -24.49 -0.52
C ASP A 337 -28.38 -23.16 -0.20
N THR A 338 -29.09 -22.04 -0.32
CA THR A 338 -28.54 -20.70 -0.14
C THR A 338 -29.08 -20.04 1.13
N TRP A 339 -28.30 -19.11 1.67
CA TRP A 339 -28.77 -18.24 2.74
C TRP A 339 -29.22 -16.90 2.16
N VAL A 340 -30.26 -16.34 2.79
CA VAL A 340 -30.78 -15.04 2.40
C VAL A 340 -31.01 -14.12 3.58
N LEU A 341 -30.81 -12.82 3.36
CA LEU A 341 -31.27 -11.79 4.30
C LEU A 341 -32.71 -11.38 3.98
N ALA A 342 -33.53 -11.29 5.02
CA ALA A 342 -34.91 -10.86 4.95
C ALA A 342 -35.24 -9.85 6.06
N SER A 343 -36.17 -8.94 5.75
CA SER A 343 -36.88 -8.08 6.70
C SER A 343 -38.33 -8.57 6.79
N ASP A 344 -38.86 -8.74 8.00
CA ASP A 344 -40.24 -9.20 8.22
C ASP A 344 -41.26 -8.09 7.97
N HIS A 345 -41.01 -6.88 8.45
CA HIS A 345 -41.89 -5.73 8.30
C HIS A 345 -41.08 -4.44 8.22
N GLY A 346 -41.32 -3.61 7.20
CA GLY A 346 -40.63 -2.32 7.05
C GLY A 346 -39.16 -2.44 6.64
N GLU A 347 -38.41 -1.35 6.81
CA GLU A 347 -37.02 -1.24 6.37
C GLU A 347 -36.08 -2.07 7.26
N GLY A 348 -35.31 -2.96 6.64
CA GLY A 348 -34.16 -3.64 7.24
C GLY A 348 -32.86 -3.04 6.73
N SER A 349 -31.86 -2.88 7.59
CA SER A 349 -30.58 -2.28 7.20
C SER A 349 -29.36 -3.00 7.80
N LEU A 350 -28.30 -3.10 7.00
CA LEU A 350 -27.00 -3.67 7.37
C LEU A 350 -25.89 -2.72 6.98
N VAL A 351 -25.07 -2.31 7.95
CA VAL A 351 -23.90 -1.46 7.72
C VAL A 351 -22.62 -2.20 8.04
N TYR A 352 -21.71 -2.26 7.07
CA TYR A 352 -20.35 -2.75 7.29
C TYR A 352 -19.34 -1.64 7.07
N ARG A 353 -18.38 -1.52 7.99
CA ARG A 353 -17.13 -0.82 7.75
C ARG A 353 -16.13 -1.73 7.05
N PHE A 354 -15.42 -1.19 6.08
CA PHE A 354 -14.30 -1.79 5.38
C PHE A 354 -13.07 -0.93 5.69
N ALA A 355 -11.98 -1.57 6.08
CA ALA A 355 -10.72 -0.88 6.39
C ALA A 355 -9.55 -1.73 5.91
N SER A 356 -8.57 -1.08 5.30
CA SER A 356 -7.42 -1.74 4.70
C SER A 356 -6.14 -0.94 4.99
N PRO A 357 -5.00 -1.61 5.17
CA PRO A 357 -3.71 -0.94 5.26
C PRO A 357 -3.19 -0.52 3.87
N TYR A 358 -3.95 -0.78 2.81
CA TYR A 358 -3.72 -0.29 1.45
C TYR A 358 -4.91 0.58 1.00
N PRO A 359 -4.68 1.62 0.20
CA PRO A 359 -5.76 2.48 -0.26
C PRO A 359 -6.71 1.70 -1.17
N TYR A 360 -8.02 1.94 -1.01
CA TYR A 360 -9.03 1.46 -1.94
C TYR A 360 -9.01 2.33 -3.20
N LEU A 361 -8.90 1.69 -4.35
CA LEU A 361 -8.77 2.38 -5.64
C LEU A 361 -9.97 2.14 -6.56
N ASP A 362 -10.58 0.97 -6.45
CA ASP A 362 -11.79 0.57 -7.16
C ASP A 362 -12.44 -0.60 -6.39
N GLY A 363 -13.67 -0.96 -6.74
CA GLY A 363 -14.44 -2.01 -6.11
C GLY A 363 -15.81 -2.21 -6.76
N TRP A 364 -16.50 -3.26 -6.38
CA TRP A 364 -17.90 -3.47 -6.71
C TRP A 364 -18.53 -4.41 -5.70
N VAL A 365 -19.86 -4.40 -5.71
CA VAL A 365 -20.71 -5.22 -4.86
C VAL A 365 -21.62 -6.01 -5.77
N LYS A 366 -21.60 -7.34 -5.62
CA LYS A 366 -22.59 -8.20 -6.27
C LYS A 366 -23.79 -8.38 -5.33
N ILE A 367 -24.99 -8.18 -5.88
CA ILE A 367 -26.26 -8.26 -5.15
C ILE A 367 -27.19 -9.15 -5.97
N ALA A 368 -27.72 -10.20 -5.34
CA ALA A 368 -28.75 -11.03 -5.93
C ALA A 368 -29.93 -11.20 -4.97
N GLY A 369 -31.15 -11.12 -5.46
CA GLY A 369 -32.33 -11.22 -4.61
C GLY A 369 -33.63 -10.80 -5.26
N HIS A 370 -34.57 -10.33 -4.44
CA HIS A 370 -35.88 -9.87 -4.87
C HIS A 370 -36.34 -8.71 -4.01
N GLY A 371 -37.12 -7.78 -4.57
CA GLY A 371 -37.73 -6.66 -3.87
C GLY A 371 -36.92 -5.36 -3.97
N ARG A 372 -37.24 -4.38 -3.10
CA ARG A 372 -36.50 -3.12 -3.04
C ARG A 372 -35.25 -3.30 -2.20
N VAL A 373 -34.11 -3.06 -2.84
CA VAL A 373 -32.76 -3.16 -2.28
C VAL A 373 -32.03 -1.89 -2.64
N ALA A 374 -31.48 -1.18 -1.66
CA ALA A 374 -30.65 -0.01 -1.88
C ALA A 374 -29.26 -0.22 -1.28
N LEU A 375 -28.27 0.38 -1.93
CA LEU A 375 -26.89 0.40 -1.47
C LEU A 375 -26.46 1.85 -1.36
N ALA A 376 -25.88 2.22 -0.22
CA ALA A 376 -25.30 3.53 0.02
C ALA A 376 -23.85 3.43 0.49
N PHE A 377 -23.05 4.44 0.16
CA PHE A 377 -21.63 4.56 0.47
C PHE A 377 -21.39 5.73 1.43
N SER A 378 -20.44 5.57 2.34
CA SER A 378 -19.95 6.67 3.19
C SER A 378 -18.48 6.47 3.56
N GLU A 379 -17.64 7.51 3.48
CA GLU A 379 -16.29 7.43 4.05
C GLU A 379 -16.32 7.56 5.59
N THR A 380 -17.19 8.42 6.15
CA THR A 380 -17.19 8.76 7.58
C THR A 380 -18.19 7.96 8.41
N GLY A 381 -19.31 7.55 7.81
CA GLY A 381 -20.48 6.98 8.48
C GLY A 381 -21.60 7.99 8.76
N ASP A 382 -21.34 9.30 8.60
CA ASP A 382 -22.29 10.37 8.90
C ASP A 382 -23.03 10.84 7.65
N THR A 383 -22.30 11.01 6.55
CA THR A 383 -22.86 11.44 5.26
C THR A 383 -22.94 10.26 4.31
N TRP A 384 -24.14 9.97 3.81
CA TRP A 384 -24.40 8.82 2.95
C TRP A 384 -24.77 9.27 1.53
N SER A 385 -24.18 8.62 0.53
CA SER A 385 -24.58 8.74 -0.86
C SER A 385 -25.25 7.44 -1.30
N GLU A 386 -26.50 7.49 -1.73
CA GLU A 386 -27.12 6.34 -2.39
C GLU A 386 -26.39 6.09 -3.71
N ILE A 387 -25.85 4.88 -3.85
CA ILE A 387 -25.04 4.51 -5.01
C ILE A 387 -25.81 3.65 -6.01
N TRP A 388 -26.87 2.99 -5.54
CA TRP A 388 -27.77 2.18 -6.36
C TRP A 388 -29.04 1.81 -5.58
N THR A 389 -30.19 1.73 -6.26
CA THR A 389 -31.42 1.13 -5.74
C THR A 389 -32.10 0.27 -6.82
N SER A 390 -32.70 -0.86 -6.43
CA SER A 390 -33.56 -1.64 -7.32
C SER A 390 -34.94 -1.01 -7.46
N VAL A 391 -35.65 -1.44 -8.51
CA VAL A 391 -37.08 -1.22 -8.65
C VAL A 391 -37.83 -2.07 -7.60
N PRO A 392 -38.85 -1.53 -6.91
CA PRO A 392 -39.67 -2.30 -6.00
C PRO A 392 -40.22 -3.59 -6.64
N GLY A 393 -40.15 -4.71 -5.90
CA GLY A 393 -40.64 -6.01 -6.35
C GLY A 393 -39.84 -6.67 -7.47
N ALA A 394 -38.74 -6.08 -7.95
CA ALA A 394 -37.93 -6.67 -9.01
C ALA A 394 -37.07 -7.84 -8.49
N LYS A 395 -36.84 -8.84 -9.35
CA LYS A 395 -35.70 -9.74 -9.19
C LYS A 395 -34.42 -8.94 -9.44
N VAL A 396 -33.47 -9.04 -8.53
CA VAL A 396 -32.17 -8.39 -8.58
C VAL A 396 -31.10 -9.45 -8.85
N ASP A 397 -30.24 -9.22 -9.83
CA ASP A 397 -28.94 -9.88 -9.98
C ASP A 397 -28.04 -8.89 -10.69
N THR A 398 -27.23 -8.16 -9.91
CA THR A 398 -26.49 -7.01 -10.40
C THR A 398 -25.13 -6.88 -9.75
N THR A 399 -24.26 -6.12 -10.41
CA THR A 399 -22.96 -5.69 -9.90
C THR A 399 -22.92 -4.16 -9.86
N VAL A 400 -22.87 -3.61 -8.65
CA VAL A 400 -22.77 -2.15 -8.42
C VAL A 400 -21.31 -1.76 -8.29
N ARG A 401 -20.81 -0.91 -9.19
CA ARG A 401 -19.42 -0.43 -9.19
C ARG A 401 -19.20 0.68 -8.15
N LEU A 402 -18.06 0.66 -7.48
CA LEU A 402 -17.67 1.60 -6.43
C LEU A 402 -16.56 2.58 -6.86
N GLY A 403 -15.87 2.34 -7.99
CA GLY A 403 -14.69 3.12 -8.38
C GLY A 403 -14.87 4.64 -8.38
N GLY A 404 -16.05 5.14 -8.76
CA GLY A 404 -16.35 6.59 -8.73
C GLY A 404 -16.47 7.21 -7.33
N TYR A 405 -16.50 6.40 -6.28
CA TYR A 405 -16.61 6.83 -4.88
C TYR A 405 -15.27 6.83 -4.14
N PHE A 406 -14.22 6.23 -4.71
CA PHE A 406 -12.88 6.27 -4.15
C PHE A 406 -12.09 7.45 -4.73
N ARG A 407 -11.47 8.23 -3.84
CA ARG A 407 -10.58 9.31 -4.26
C ARG A 407 -9.26 8.69 -4.73
N THR A 408 -9.03 8.72 -6.04
CA THR A 408 -7.79 8.23 -6.65
C THR A 408 -6.93 9.32 -7.28
N ARG A 409 -7.54 10.49 -7.57
CA ARG A 409 -6.91 11.61 -8.30
C ARG A 409 -6.82 12.92 -7.52
N THR A 410 -7.44 12.99 -6.35
CA THR A 410 -7.56 14.21 -5.55
C THR A 410 -7.61 13.87 -4.06
N GLY A 411 -7.32 14.84 -3.21
CA GLY A 411 -7.45 14.69 -1.75
C GLY A 411 -6.52 13.61 -1.18
N ARG A 412 -7.02 12.89 -0.17
CA ARG A 412 -6.30 11.82 0.54
C ARG A 412 -6.79 10.44 0.07
N PRO A 413 -5.91 9.41 0.09
CA PRO A 413 -6.32 8.05 -0.22
C PRO A 413 -7.41 7.55 0.74
N THR A 414 -8.37 6.80 0.20
CA THR A 414 -9.45 6.21 1.00
C THR A 414 -8.99 4.87 1.57
N TYR A 415 -8.68 4.82 2.88
CA TYR A 415 -8.28 3.59 3.59
C TYR A 415 -9.43 2.89 4.32
N ALA A 416 -10.55 3.59 4.51
CA ALA A 416 -11.73 3.03 5.13
C ALA A 416 -12.99 3.66 4.54
N TYR A 417 -14.06 2.87 4.48
CA TYR A 417 -15.38 3.31 4.06
C TYR A 417 -16.44 2.40 4.67
N ARG A 418 -17.71 2.75 4.47
CA ARG A 418 -18.87 1.96 4.87
C ARG A 418 -19.80 1.76 3.70
N LEU A 419 -20.44 0.60 3.70
CA LEU A 419 -21.58 0.33 2.85
C LEU A 419 -22.79 0.05 3.72
N LYS A 420 -23.92 0.68 3.39
CA LYS A 420 -25.23 0.40 3.96
C LYS A 420 -26.06 -0.31 2.90
N LEU A 421 -26.47 -1.53 3.20
CA LEU A 421 -27.50 -2.25 2.45
C LEU A 421 -28.85 -2.02 3.14
N THR A 422 -29.86 -1.63 2.38
CA THR A 422 -31.23 -1.43 2.85
C THR A 422 -32.16 -2.36 2.08
N LEU A 423 -33.07 -3.04 2.79
CA LEU A 423 -34.10 -3.91 2.24
C LEU A 423 -35.47 -3.43 2.71
N ASP A 424 -36.45 -3.33 1.82
CA ASP A 424 -37.84 -3.11 2.26
C ASP A 424 -38.57 -4.44 2.38
N GLY A 425 -38.97 -4.82 3.60
CA GLY A 425 -39.95 -5.89 3.78
C GLY A 425 -41.30 -5.45 3.21
N GLN A 426 -41.96 -6.32 2.45
CA GLN A 426 -43.37 -6.08 2.13
C GLN A 426 -44.20 -6.22 3.41
N VAL A 427 -45.18 -5.31 3.59
CA VAL A 427 -46.20 -5.41 4.64
C VAL A 427 -47.03 -6.66 4.44
#